data_AF-A0A0K0GK04-F1
#
_entry.id   AF-A0A0K0GK04-F1
#
_cell.length_a   1.000
_cell.length_b   1.000
_cell.length_c   1.000
_cell.angle_alpha   90.00
_cell.angle_beta   90.00
_cell.angle_gamma   90.00
#
_symmetry.space_group_name_H-M   'P 1'
#
loop_
_entity.id
_entity.type
_entity.pdbx_description
1 polymer ?
#
loop_
_entity_poly.entity_id
_entity_poly.type
_entity_poly.pdbx_seq_one_letter_code
_entity_poly.pdbx_strand_id
1 'polypeptide(L)'
;MHPIDLEKERQRTPEFLAINLKGKSPTIVHGTSVVTEQGAIYENLAELYPEVGLSPAPGDADRGAYLRWLAFYGSAFEPAIMDLALKREPPPRSLSPYASADSRAAGGRCAAGKGR
;
A
#
# COMPACT_ATOMS: atom_id res chain seq x y z
N MET A 1 2.17 18.29 -9.15
CA MET A 1 1.20 17.17 -9.13
C MET A 1 0.49 17.13 -10.47
N HIS A 2 0.52 16.00 -11.18
CA HIS A 2 -0.15 15.83 -12.47
C HIS A 2 -1.39 14.96 -12.29
N PRO A 3 -2.62 15.51 -12.32
CA PRO A 3 -3.84 14.71 -12.18
C PRO A 3 -4.01 13.80 -13.40
N ILE A 4 -4.42 12.55 -13.17
CA ILE A 4 -4.71 11.57 -14.21
C ILE A 4 -6.19 11.20 -14.13
N ASP A 5 -6.90 11.42 -15.23
CA ASP A 5 -8.30 11.05 -15.39
C ASP A 5 -8.41 9.53 -15.61
N LEU A 6 -8.87 8.83 -14.57
CA LEU A 6 -9.01 7.37 -14.57
C LEU A 6 -10.21 6.89 -15.40
N GLU A 7 -11.25 7.71 -15.52
CA GLU A 7 -12.47 7.39 -16.29
C GLU A 7 -12.17 7.40 -17.79
N LYS A 8 -11.35 8.35 -18.23
CA LYS A 8 -10.85 8.42 -19.62
C LYS A 8 -9.62 7.55 -19.86
N GLU A 9 -9.30 6.66 -18.92
CA GLU A 9 -8.17 5.72 -18.99
C GLU A 9 -6.83 6.37 -19.34
N ARG A 10 -6.55 7.59 -18.88
CA ARG A 10 -5.33 8.33 -19.23
C ARG A 10 -4.05 7.64 -18.72
N GLN A 11 -4.15 6.78 -17.72
CA GLN A 11 -3.10 5.88 -17.25
C GLN A 11 -2.76 4.75 -18.22
N ARG A 12 -3.48 4.62 -19.34
CA ARG A 12 -3.25 3.61 -20.38
C ARG A 12 -2.64 4.18 -21.66
N THR A 13 -2.39 5.49 -21.74
CA THR A 13 -1.78 6.06 -22.94
C THR A 13 -0.31 5.65 -23.05
N PRO A 14 0.26 5.59 -24.28
CA PRO A 14 1.67 5.25 -24.46
C PRO A 14 2.62 6.12 -23.63
N GLU A 15 2.30 7.40 -23.46
CA GLU A 15 3.12 8.34 -22.70
C GLU A 15 3.17 7.99 -21.21
N PHE A 16 2.04 7.60 -20.60
CA PHE A 16 2.04 7.17 -19.21
C PHE A 16 2.64 5.78 -19.03
N LEU A 17 2.37 4.86 -19.95
CA LEU A 17 2.90 3.50 -19.90
C LEU A 17 4.43 3.47 -20.08
N ALA A 18 5.00 4.43 -20.81
CA ALA A 18 6.45 4.63 -20.87
C ALA A 18 7.07 4.96 -19.49
N ILE A 19 6.28 5.48 -18.55
CA ILE A 19 6.69 5.75 -17.17
C ILE A 19 6.37 4.55 -16.26
N ASN A 20 5.13 4.07 -16.29
CA ASN A 20 4.69 2.91 -15.50
C ASN A 20 3.94 1.92 -16.39
N LEU A 21 4.62 0.83 -16.74
CA LEU A 21 4.07 -0.25 -17.58
C LEU A 21 2.78 -0.88 -17.03
N LYS A 22 2.55 -0.83 -15.70
CA LYS A 22 1.32 -1.35 -15.10
C LYS A 22 0.11 -0.43 -15.37
N GLY A 23 0.36 0.82 -15.76
CA GLY A 23 -0.68 1.84 -15.96
C GLY A 23 -1.50 2.08 -14.71
N LYS A 24 -0.83 2.19 -13.56
CA LYS A 24 -1.46 2.35 -12.24
C LYS A 24 -1.03 3.65 -11.59
N SER A 25 -1.98 4.26 -10.89
CA SER A 25 -1.74 5.41 -10.00
C SER A 25 -1.81 4.92 -8.55
N PRO A 26 -1.01 5.47 -7.62
CA PRO A 26 -0.01 6.54 -7.82
C PRO A 26 1.30 6.07 -8.48
N THR A 27 2.05 7.00 -9.06
CA THR A 27 3.41 6.83 -9.61
C THR A 27 4.17 8.13 -9.40
N ILE A 28 5.40 8.06 -8.89
CA ILE A 28 6.26 9.22 -8.67
C ILE A 28 7.51 9.08 -9.53
N VAL A 29 7.94 10.20 -10.11
CA VAL A 29 9.26 10.35 -10.73
C VAL A 29 10.06 11.31 -9.87
N HIS A 30 11.18 10.85 -9.32
CA HIS A 30 12.10 11.68 -8.54
C HIS A 30 13.51 11.56 -9.13
N GLY A 31 14.01 12.67 -9.70
CA GLY A 31 15.21 12.66 -10.51
C GLY A 31 15.05 11.72 -11.71
N THR A 32 15.92 10.71 -11.79
CA THR A 32 15.87 9.66 -12.83
C THR A 32 15.13 8.40 -12.38
N SER A 33 14.68 8.34 -11.13
CA SER A 33 14.02 7.15 -10.55
C SER A 33 12.51 7.24 -10.69
N VAL A 34 11.89 6.13 -11.10
CA VAL A 34 10.44 5.94 -11.06
C VAL A 34 10.12 5.04 -9.87
N VAL A 35 9.24 5.50 -8.99
CA VAL A 35 8.76 4.74 -7.83
C VAL A 35 7.27 4.47 -8.00
N THR A 36 6.93 3.18 -7.96
CA THR A 36 5.55 2.66 -8.02
C THR A 36 5.27 1.85 -6.75
N GLU A 37 3.99 1.51 -6.53
CA GLU A 37 3.49 0.89 -5.29
C GLU A 37 3.42 1.87 -4.11
N GLN A 38 2.24 1.94 -3.47
CA GLN A 38 1.97 2.96 -2.45
C GLN A 38 2.93 2.91 -1.26
N GLY A 39 3.20 1.71 -0.73
CA GLY A 39 4.12 1.54 0.40
C GLY A 39 5.56 1.97 0.09
N ALA A 40 6.05 1.66 -1.12
CA ALA A 40 7.38 2.07 -1.55
C ALA A 40 7.47 3.59 -1.77
N ILE A 41 6.42 4.20 -2.31
CA ILE A 41 6.30 5.65 -2.42
C ILE A 41 6.38 6.30 -1.04
N TYR A 42 5.65 5.80 -0.03
CA TYR A 42 5.65 6.38 1.31
C TYR A 42 7.03 6.32 1.97
N GLU A 43 7.69 5.16 1.92
CA GLU A 43 9.04 4.99 2.48
C GLU A 43 10.05 5.86 1.74
N ASN A 44 10.00 5.89 0.40
CA ASN A 44 10.91 6.72 -0.39
C ASN A 44 10.76 8.20 -0.05
N LEU A 45 9.53 8.71 0.11
CA LEU A 45 9.31 10.09 0.53
C LEU A 45 9.80 10.35 1.96
N ALA A 46 9.61 9.40 2.88
CA ALA A 46 10.11 9.52 4.25
C ALA A 46 11.64 9.56 4.32
N GLU A 47 12.33 8.83 3.44
CA GLU A 47 13.79 8.86 3.32
C GLU A 47 14.32 10.13 2.65
N LEU A 48 13.59 10.67 1.67
CA LEU A 48 13.97 11.91 0.98
C LEU A 48 13.79 13.16 1.83
N TYR A 49 12.82 13.14 2.76
CA TYR A 49 12.45 14.27 3.61
C TYR A 49 12.37 13.85 5.10
N PRO A 50 13.48 13.35 5.69
CA PRO A 50 13.48 12.83 7.05
C PRO A 50 13.11 13.88 8.11
N GLU A 51 13.35 15.16 7.83
CA GLU A 51 13.02 16.29 8.70
C GLU A 51 11.52 16.47 8.94
N VAL A 52 10.68 15.92 8.07
CA VAL A 52 9.22 15.99 8.17
C VAL A 52 8.68 14.93 9.14
N GLY A 53 9.47 13.90 9.47
CA GLY A 53 9.08 12.85 10.42
C GLY A 53 7.94 11.96 9.92
N LEU A 54 7.94 11.63 8.61
CA LEU A 54 6.89 10.80 7.99
C LEU A 54 6.92 9.32 8.39
N SER A 55 8.05 8.84 8.91
CA SER A 55 8.21 7.48 9.45
C SER A 55 9.07 7.49 10.71
N PRO A 56 8.87 6.53 11.64
CA PRO A 56 9.79 6.35 12.76
C PRO A 56 11.20 6.08 12.23
N ALA A 57 12.23 6.64 12.85
CA ALA A 57 13.61 6.43 12.41
C ALA A 57 14.04 4.95 12.54
N PRO A 58 15.04 4.50 11.77
CA PRO A 58 15.66 3.20 12.03
C PRO A 58 16.15 3.11 13.48
N GLY A 59 15.78 2.02 14.18
CA GLY A 59 16.10 1.82 15.59
C GLY A 59 15.07 2.41 16.57
N ASP A 60 14.10 3.17 16.09
CA ASP A 60 12.96 3.61 16.91
C ASP A 60 12.10 2.41 17.34
N ALA A 61 11.59 2.45 18.58
CA ALA A 61 10.74 1.39 19.13
C ALA A 61 9.46 1.16 18.29
N ASP A 62 8.95 2.21 17.65
CA ASP A 62 7.73 2.15 16.84
C ASP A 62 7.98 1.71 15.38
N ARG A 63 9.25 1.61 14.95
CA ARG A 63 9.59 1.24 13.56
C ARG A 63 9.02 -0.13 13.17
N GLY A 64 9.07 -1.09 14.09
CA GLY A 64 8.54 -2.44 13.84
C GLY A 64 7.02 -2.43 13.59
N ALA A 65 6.27 -1.66 14.37
CA ALA A 65 4.83 -1.52 14.19
C ALA A 65 4.50 -0.84 12.85
N TYR A 66 5.24 0.22 12.51
CA TYR A 66 5.10 0.95 11.25
C TYR A 66 5.35 0.07 10.02
N LEU A 67 6.50 -0.62 9.96
CA LEU A 67 6.85 -1.52 8.85
C LEU A 67 5.83 -2.65 8.68
N ARG A 68 5.38 -3.23 9.79
CA ARG A 68 4.34 -4.26 9.77
C ARG A 68 3.03 -3.71 9.18
N TRP A 69 2.64 -2.49 9.51
CA TRP A 69 1.43 -1.88 8.95
C TRP A 69 1.53 -1.65 7.44
N LEU A 70 2.67 -1.16 6.96
CA LEU A 70 2.91 -1.00 5.52
C LEU A 70 2.83 -2.34 4.78
N ALA A 71 3.47 -3.37 5.31
CA ALA A 71 3.42 -4.71 4.73
C ALA A 71 2.00 -5.30 4.76
N PHE A 72 1.31 -5.20 5.92
CA PHE A 72 -0.06 -5.67 6.09
C PHE A 72 -1.03 -5.00 5.11
N TYR A 73 -0.85 -3.71 4.82
CA TYR A 73 -1.70 -2.99 3.88
C TYR A 73 -1.72 -3.67 2.50
N GLY A 74 -0.56 -3.86 1.87
CA GLY A 74 -0.48 -4.45 0.53
C GLY A 74 -0.69 -5.98 0.52
N SER A 75 -0.24 -6.68 1.56
CA SER A 75 -0.26 -8.14 1.55
C SER A 75 -1.59 -8.74 1.99
N ALA A 76 -2.38 -8.03 2.81
CA ALA A 76 -3.58 -8.58 3.44
C ALA A 76 -4.80 -7.66 3.33
N PHE A 77 -4.64 -6.38 3.66
CA PHE A 77 -5.76 -5.44 3.69
C PHE A 77 -6.32 -5.16 2.28
N GLU A 78 -5.48 -4.81 1.30
CA GLU A 78 -5.93 -4.57 -0.08
C GLU A 78 -6.64 -5.81 -0.68
N PRO A 79 -6.08 -7.04 -0.60
CA PRO A 79 -6.79 -8.25 -1.04
C PRO A 79 -8.15 -8.45 -0.34
N ALA A 80 -8.20 -8.22 0.97
CA ALA A 80 -9.44 -8.31 1.75
C ALA A 80 -10.53 -7.37 1.22
N ILE A 81 -10.16 -6.10 1.00
CA ILE A 81 -11.07 -5.09 0.45
C ILE A 81 -11.49 -5.43 -0.98
N MET A 82 -10.59 -5.98 -1.80
CA MET A 82 -10.91 -6.39 -3.16
C MET A 82 -11.86 -7.57 -3.22
N ASP A 83 -11.66 -8.59 -2.39
CA ASP A 83 -12.61 -9.70 -2.31
C ASP A 83 -13.98 -9.22 -1.79
N LEU A 84 -14.00 -8.24 -0.87
CA LEU A 84 -15.26 -7.64 -0.40
C LEU A 84 -15.97 -6.87 -1.50
N ALA A 85 -15.27 -5.98 -2.20
CA ALA A 85 -15.83 -5.18 -3.29
C ALA A 85 -16.37 -6.06 -4.43
N LEU A 86 -15.67 -7.15 -4.74
CA LEU A 86 -16.04 -8.10 -5.78
C LEU A 86 -17.00 -9.19 -5.28
N LYS A 87 -17.45 -9.13 -4.02
CA LYS A 87 -18.34 -10.12 -3.37
C LYS A 87 -17.85 -11.56 -3.51
N ARG A 88 -16.53 -11.75 -3.45
CA ARG A 88 -15.92 -13.08 -3.48
C ARG A 88 -16.03 -13.74 -2.12
N GLU A 89 -16.21 -15.06 -2.14
CA GLU A 89 -16.07 -15.90 -0.96
C GLU A 89 -14.61 -15.89 -0.49
N PRO A 90 -14.36 -15.80 0.83
CA PRO A 90 -13.00 -15.80 1.35
C PRO A 90 -12.36 -17.17 1.14
N PRO A 91 -11.05 -17.22 0.81
CA PRO A 91 -10.34 -18.48 0.69
C PRO A 91 -10.24 -19.18 2.07
N PRO A 92 -9.96 -20.49 2.09
CA PRO A 92 -9.67 -21.21 3.33
C PRO A 92 -8.58 -20.50 4.13
N ARG A 93 -8.66 -20.54 5.47
CA ARG A 93 -7.75 -19.83 6.37
C ARG A 93 -6.26 -20.08 6.09
N SER A 94 -5.90 -21.30 5.67
CA SER A 94 -4.52 -21.67 5.33
C SER A 94 -3.94 -20.96 4.11
N LEU A 95 -4.81 -20.48 3.22
CA LEU A 95 -4.44 -19.77 1.98
C LEU A 95 -4.82 -18.28 2.04
N SER A 96 -5.56 -17.87 3.07
CA SER A 96 -6.05 -16.50 3.19
C SER A 96 -4.94 -15.56 3.63
N PRO A 97 -4.64 -14.51 2.84
CA PRO A 97 -3.67 -13.49 3.26
C PRO A 97 -4.18 -12.65 4.43
N TYR A 98 -5.48 -12.70 4.72
CA TYR A 98 -6.15 -11.95 5.79
C TYR A 98 -6.80 -12.86 6.84
N ALA A 99 -6.46 -14.15 6.88
CA ALA A 99 -6.94 -15.19 7.82
C ALA A 99 -8.43 -15.58 7.78
N SER A 100 -9.40 -14.67 7.83
CA SER A 100 -10.84 -15.00 7.84
C SER A 100 -11.76 -13.93 7.24
N ALA A 101 -13.03 -14.28 7.05
CA ALA A 101 -14.09 -13.36 6.60
C ALA A 101 -14.29 -12.17 7.55
N ASP A 102 -14.19 -12.42 8.87
CA ASP A 102 -14.40 -11.39 9.89
C ASP A 102 -13.24 -10.40 9.96
N SER A 103 -12.01 -10.86 9.77
CA SER A 103 -10.84 -9.98 9.65
C SER A 103 -10.84 -9.16 8.36
N ARG A 104 -11.60 -9.57 7.35
CA ARG A 104 -11.88 -8.80 6.13
C ARG A 104 -12.62 -7.49 6.42
N ALA A 105 -13.52 -7.49 7.41
CA ALA A 105 -14.29 -6.31 7.83
C ALA A 105 -13.69 -5.57 9.04
N ALA A 106 -12.83 -6.24 9.83
CA ALA A 106 -12.36 -5.72 11.11
C ALA A 106 -11.21 -4.71 11.04
N GLY A 107 -10.78 -4.30 9.83
CA GLY A 107 -9.94 -3.12 9.58
C GLY A 107 -9.00 -2.76 10.74
N GLY A 108 -8.00 -3.61 10.99
CA GLY A 108 -6.91 -3.26 11.90
C GLY A 108 -7.07 -3.59 13.39
N ARG A 109 -8.21 -4.12 13.87
CA ARG A 109 -8.34 -4.45 15.31
C ARG A 109 -7.44 -5.58 15.80
N CYS A 110 -7.00 -6.47 14.91
CA CYS A 110 -6.06 -7.55 15.26
C CYS A 110 -4.61 -7.04 15.41
N ALA A 111 -4.32 -5.86 14.88
CA ALA A 111 -2.96 -5.37 14.76
C ALA A 111 -2.52 -4.50 15.97
N ALA A 112 -3.46 -4.02 16.79
CA ALA A 112 -3.17 -3.31 18.03
C ALA A 112 -2.94 -4.30 19.19
N GLY A 113 -1.91 -5.14 19.07
CA GLY A 113 -1.31 -5.79 20.23
C GLY A 113 -0.69 -4.71 21.09
N LYS A 114 -1.48 -4.17 22.04
CA LYS A 114 -0.97 -3.28 23.09
C LYS A 114 0.05 -4.10 23.89
N GLY A 115 1.31 -3.70 23.80
CA GLY A 115 2.37 -4.27 24.62
C GLY A 115 1.95 -4.28 26.09
N ARG A 116 2.13 -5.43 26.72
CA ARG A 116 2.40 -5.52 28.14
C ARG A 116 3.84 -5.99 28.28
#